data_AF-A0A9Y2IHB2-F1
#
_entry.id   AF-A0A9Y2IHB2-F1
#
_cell.length_a   1.000
_cell.length_b   1.000
_cell.length_c   1.000
_cell.angle_alpha   90.00
_cell.angle_beta   90.00
_cell.angle_gamma   90.00
#
_symmetry.space_group_name_H-M   'P 1'
#
loop_
_entity.id
_entity.type
_entity.pdbx_description
1 polymer ?
#
loop_
_entity_poly.entity_id
_entity_poly.type
_entity_poly.pdbx_seq_one_letter_code
_entity_poly.pdbx_strand_id
1 'polypeptide(L)'
;MEGLQPAQVLAALVGIAFLVYGVIGFARTGVGDFTGHHAAGFWRFSGNPMNNLVHVVTGVIGLLFAFGAGRARTFGWLLFLGYGVLFVWGLMITGMIAANPFVVAGNPLDLTTPDNWLHLGIAVLGLVIAMAPARRKVRLPEEDVEPITADQAQTSMIERVEDDEHAGSTREIQPREKRGPGLAH
;
A
#
# COMPACT_ATOMS: atom_id res chain seq x y z
N MET A 1 4.94 13.76 1.30
CA MET A 1 4.03 12.61 1.41
C MET A 1 4.77 11.39 0.87
N GLU A 2 5.07 10.40 1.71
CA GLU A 2 5.66 9.15 1.23
C GLU A 2 4.70 8.50 0.23
N GLY A 3 5.18 8.10 -0.94
CA GLY A 3 4.33 7.45 -1.94
C GLY A 3 3.65 6.22 -1.32
N LEU A 4 2.31 6.14 -1.46
CA LEU A 4 1.53 5.04 -0.90
C LEU A 4 2.08 3.70 -1.39
N GLN A 5 2.36 2.80 -0.44
CA GLN A 5 2.84 1.47 -0.78
C GLN A 5 1.69 0.61 -1.29
N PRO A 6 1.92 -0.31 -2.26
CA PRO A 6 0.89 -1.21 -2.77
C PRO A 6 0.16 -1.98 -1.66
N ALA A 7 0.90 -2.43 -0.64
CA ALA A 7 0.33 -3.13 0.51
C ALA A 7 -0.69 -2.28 1.28
N GLN A 8 -0.44 -0.97 1.44
CA GLN A 8 -1.37 -0.07 2.15
C GLN A 8 -2.67 0.10 1.38
N VAL A 9 -2.58 0.27 0.06
CA VAL A 9 -3.75 0.39 -0.81
C VAL A 9 -4.57 -0.90 -0.76
N LEU A 10 -3.92 -2.06 -0.88
CA LEU A 10 -4.59 -3.35 -0.78
C LEU A 10 -5.23 -3.56 0.60
N ALA A 11 -4.52 -3.23 1.69
CA ALA A 11 -5.07 -3.32 3.05
C ALA A 11 -6.32 -2.43 3.22
N ALA A 12 -6.30 -1.21 2.67
CA ALA A 12 -7.45 -0.31 2.70
C ALA A 12 -8.62 -0.87 1.89
N LEU A 13 -8.38 -1.31 0.64
CA LEU A 13 -9.41 -1.87 -0.23
C LEU A 13 -10.06 -3.12 0.36
N VAL A 14 -9.25 -4.04 0.87
CA VAL A 14 -9.72 -5.26 1.51
C VAL A 14 -10.46 -4.95 2.81
N GLY A 15 -9.93 -4.03 3.63
CA GLY A 15 -10.61 -3.59 4.85
C GLY A 15 -11.99 -3.00 4.58
N ILE A 16 -12.10 -2.12 3.57
CA ILE A 16 -13.37 -1.54 3.13
C ILE A 16 -14.32 -2.62 2.61
N ALA A 17 -13.84 -3.55 1.78
CA ALA A 17 -14.66 -4.64 1.26
C ALA A 17 -15.27 -5.49 2.39
N PHE A 18 -14.47 -5.86 3.39
CA PHE A 18 -14.93 -6.59 4.57
C PHE A 18 -15.94 -5.79 5.41
N LEU A 19 -15.71 -4.49 5.61
CA LEU A 19 -16.66 -3.63 6.31
C LEU A 19 -18.00 -3.58 5.60
N VAL A 20 -18.00 -3.28 4.30
CA VAL A 20 -19.23 -3.18 3.50
C VAL A 20 -19.97 -4.52 3.54
N TYR A 21 -19.24 -5.62 3.32
CA TYR A 21 -19.80 -6.95 3.35
C TYR A 21 -20.43 -7.29 4.71
N GLY A 22 -19.69 -7.10 5.80
CA GLY A 22 -20.15 -7.41 7.15
C GLY A 22 -21.34 -6.55 7.59
N VAL A 23 -21.35 -5.27 7.24
CA VAL A 23 -22.47 -4.36 7.55
C VAL A 23 -23.73 -4.75 6.76
N ILE A 24 -23.60 -5.07 5.47
CA ILE A 24 -24.74 -5.57 4.67
C ILE A 24 -25.25 -6.89 5.23
N GLY A 25 -24.34 -7.79 5.62
CA GLY A 25 -24.68 -9.06 6.28
C GLY A 25 -25.49 -8.83 7.56
N PHE A 26 -25.01 -7.97 8.46
CA PHE A 26 -25.74 -7.62 9.68
C PHE A 26 -27.12 -7.02 9.42
N ALA A 27 -27.25 -6.16 8.40
CA ALA A 27 -28.53 -5.60 8.02
C ALA A 27 -29.52 -6.69 7.55
N ARG A 28 -29.02 -7.82 7.05
CA ARG A 28 -29.83 -8.96 6.60
C ARG A 28 -30.14 -9.96 7.72
N THR A 29 -29.16 -10.27 8.58
CA THR A 29 -29.32 -11.26 9.66
C THR A 29 -29.94 -10.67 10.93
N GLY A 30 -29.80 -9.36 11.12
CA GLY A 30 -30.08 -8.73 12.40
C GLY A 30 -29.14 -9.23 13.49
N VAL A 31 -29.62 -9.22 14.73
CA VAL A 31 -28.88 -9.62 15.95
C VAL A 31 -29.49 -10.83 16.66
N GLY A 32 -30.55 -11.42 16.10
CA GLY A 32 -31.18 -12.63 16.62
C GLY A 32 -30.46 -13.89 16.12
N ASP A 33 -30.57 -14.99 16.87
CA ASP A 33 -29.98 -16.29 16.53
C ASP A 33 -28.49 -16.18 16.11
N PHE A 34 -27.67 -15.62 17.00
CA PHE A 34 -26.33 -15.11 16.69
C PHE A 34 -25.38 -16.16 16.08
N THR A 35 -25.51 -17.42 16.52
CA THR A 35 -24.77 -18.59 16.02
C THR A 35 -25.67 -19.56 15.27
N GLY A 36 -26.84 -19.10 14.82
CA GLY A 36 -27.83 -19.88 14.11
C GLY A 36 -27.33 -20.40 12.78
N HIS A 37 -28.06 -21.37 12.21
CA HIS A 37 -27.85 -21.86 10.86
C HIS A 37 -29.03 -21.39 10.00
N HIS A 38 -28.76 -20.63 8.95
CA HIS A 38 -29.82 -20.09 8.09
C HIS A 38 -29.88 -20.83 6.76
N ALA A 39 -31.08 -21.16 6.27
CA ALA A 39 -31.27 -22.03 5.11
C ALA A 39 -30.46 -21.59 3.86
N ALA A 40 -29.72 -22.55 3.29
CA ALA A 40 -28.79 -22.37 2.18
C ALA A 40 -29.47 -21.85 0.91
N GLY A 41 -29.12 -20.63 0.51
CA GLY A 41 -29.44 -20.08 -0.81
C GLY A 41 -28.15 -19.76 -1.54
N PHE A 42 -28.11 -19.99 -2.85
CA PHE A 42 -26.94 -19.91 -3.73
C PHE A 42 -26.19 -18.55 -3.71
N TRP A 43 -26.78 -17.51 -3.10
CA TRP A 43 -26.24 -16.15 -2.99
C TRP A 43 -26.11 -15.65 -1.54
N ARG A 44 -26.14 -16.54 -0.53
CA ARG A 44 -26.04 -16.12 0.88
C ARG A 44 -24.58 -15.84 1.26
N PHE A 45 -24.12 -14.66 0.86
CA PHE A 45 -23.02 -13.93 1.46
C PHE A 45 -23.32 -13.42 2.89
N SER A 46 -24.27 -14.05 3.56
CA SER A 46 -24.78 -13.65 4.86
C SER A 46 -25.04 -14.95 5.59
N GLY A 47 -23.98 -15.48 6.21
CA GLY A 47 -24.09 -16.50 7.25
C GLY A 47 -24.86 -15.96 8.44
N ASN A 48 -24.50 -16.35 9.65
CA ASN A 48 -25.12 -15.82 10.85
C ASN A 48 -24.54 -14.47 11.30
N PRO A 49 -25.17 -13.78 12.26
CA PRO A 49 -24.64 -12.52 12.81
C PRO A 49 -23.19 -12.62 13.32
N MET A 50 -22.78 -13.77 13.87
CA MET A 50 -21.40 -13.98 14.33
C MET A 50 -20.38 -13.88 13.18
N ASN A 51 -20.67 -14.50 12.04
CA ASN A 51 -19.78 -14.44 10.88
C ASN A 51 -19.70 -13.00 10.31
N ASN A 52 -20.83 -12.29 10.29
CA ASN A 52 -20.85 -10.88 9.91
C ASN A 52 -20.02 -10.01 10.86
N LEU A 53 -20.01 -10.32 12.17
CA LEU A 53 -19.14 -9.66 13.13
C LEU A 53 -17.66 -9.86 12.81
N VAL A 54 -17.26 -11.10 12.51
CA VAL A 54 -15.88 -11.40 12.10
C VAL A 54 -15.49 -10.57 10.89
N HIS A 55 -16.35 -10.47 9.88
CA HIS A 55 -16.09 -9.62 8.71
C HIS A 55 -15.94 -8.14 9.07
N VAL A 56 -16.83 -7.58 9.90
CA VAL A 56 -16.71 -6.19 10.34
C VAL A 56 -15.39 -5.95 11.08
N VAL A 57 -15.04 -6.81 12.04
CA VAL A 57 -13.81 -6.68 12.83
C VAL A 57 -12.57 -6.78 11.93
N THR A 58 -12.53 -7.75 11.02
CA THR A 58 -11.46 -7.86 10.02
C THR A 58 -11.35 -6.57 9.20
N GLY A 59 -12.48 -6.01 8.78
CA GLY A 59 -12.52 -4.79 8.00
C GLY A 59 -11.98 -3.57 8.76
N VAL A 60 -12.35 -3.42 10.04
CA VAL A 60 -11.81 -2.36 10.93
C VAL A 60 -10.30 -2.52 11.09
N ILE A 61 -9.81 -3.73 11.37
CA ILE A 61 -8.37 -4.00 11.49
C ILE A 61 -7.65 -3.64 10.19
N GLY A 62 -8.20 -4.01 9.03
CA GLY A 62 -7.64 -3.66 7.72
C GLY A 62 -7.48 -2.16 7.52
N LEU A 63 -8.51 -1.38 7.87
CA LEU A 63 -8.46 0.08 7.76
C LEU A 63 -7.44 0.70 8.73
N LEU A 64 -7.37 0.21 9.97
CA LEU A 64 -6.38 0.67 10.95
C LEU A 64 -4.94 0.32 10.52
N PHE A 65 -4.75 -0.78 9.81
CA PHE A 65 -3.43 -1.25 9.40
C PHE A 65 -3.01 -0.62 8.06
N ALA A 66 -3.93 -0.05 7.29
CA ALA A 66 -3.63 0.70 6.07
C ALA A 66 -2.76 1.96 6.32
N PHE A 67 -2.76 2.51 7.54
CA PHE A 67 -2.00 3.72 7.90
C PHE A 67 -0.47 3.54 7.89
N GLY A 68 0.06 2.33 7.72
CA GLY A 68 1.50 2.09 7.70
C GLY A 68 1.90 0.90 6.86
N ALA A 69 2.98 1.03 6.09
CA ALA A 69 3.52 -0.02 5.22
C ALA A 69 3.79 -1.34 5.95
N GLY A 70 4.45 -1.27 7.11
CA GLY A 70 4.71 -2.45 7.94
C GLY A 70 3.42 -3.07 8.48
N ARG A 71 2.49 -2.24 8.95
CA ARG A 71 1.19 -2.69 9.47
C ARG A 71 0.36 -3.36 8.38
N ALA A 72 0.32 -2.80 7.17
CA ALA A 72 -0.40 -3.37 6.04
C ALA A 72 0.08 -4.80 5.70
N ARG A 73 1.38 -5.08 5.83
CA ARG A 73 1.92 -6.45 5.69
C ARG A 73 1.51 -7.35 6.85
N THR A 74 1.52 -6.85 8.08
CA THR A 74 0.99 -7.58 9.23
C THR A 74 -0.47 -7.94 9.00
N PHE A 75 -1.28 -7.05 8.43
CA PHE A 75 -2.66 -7.36 8.06
C PHE A 75 -2.75 -8.48 7.03
N GLY A 76 -1.88 -8.49 6.00
CA GLY A 76 -1.77 -9.61 5.07
C GLY A 76 -1.50 -10.95 5.77
N TRP A 77 -0.58 -10.97 6.74
CA TRP A 77 -0.32 -12.17 7.55
C TRP A 77 -1.53 -12.56 8.40
N LEU A 78 -2.22 -11.60 9.03
CA LEU A 78 -3.44 -11.86 9.80
C LEU A 78 -4.53 -12.47 8.92
N LEU A 79 -4.69 -11.98 7.69
CA LEU A 79 -5.63 -12.56 6.73
C LEU A 79 -5.21 -13.99 6.35
N PHE A 80 -3.94 -14.21 6.01
CA PHE A 80 -3.46 -15.54 5.63
C PHE A 80 -3.65 -16.56 6.76
N LEU A 81 -3.19 -16.24 7.97
CA LEU A 81 -3.28 -17.15 9.10
C LEU A 81 -4.73 -17.30 9.57
N GLY A 82 -5.46 -16.20 9.74
CA GLY A 82 -6.84 -16.21 10.24
C GLY A 82 -7.78 -16.96 9.30
N TYR A 83 -7.82 -16.57 8.03
CA TYR A 83 -8.70 -17.22 7.05
C TYR A 83 -8.18 -18.60 6.62
N GLY A 84 -6.87 -18.85 6.71
CA GLY A 84 -6.30 -20.19 6.54
C GLY A 84 -6.76 -21.16 7.63
N VAL A 85 -6.78 -20.73 8.90
CA VAL A 85 -7.33 -21.52 10.00
C VAL A 85 -8.84 -21.76 9.80
N LEU A 86 -9.60 -20.74 9.42
CA LEU A 86 -11.03 -20.89 9.12
C LEU A 86 -11.29 -21.85 7.95
N PHE A 87 -10.44 -21.83 6.92
CA PHE A 87 -10.52 -22.77 5.81
C PHE A 87 -10.28 -24.22 6.25
N VAL A 88 -9.22 -24.47 7.03
CA VAL A 88 -8.95 -25.82 7.56
C VAL A 88 -10.09 -26.26 8.48
N TRP A 89 -10.63 -25.36 9.29
CA TRP A 89 -11.81 -25.61 10.11
C TRP A 89 -13.04 -25.97 9.27
N GLY A 90 -13.34 -25.19 8.24
CA GLY A 90 -14.45 -25.45 7.33
C GLY A 90 -14.31 -26.79 6.59
N LEU A 91 -13.10 -27.22 6.23
CA LEU A 91 -12.87 -28.57 5.68
C LEU A 91 -13.22 -29.68 6.68
N MET A 92 -12.93 -29.50 7.97
CA MET A 92 -13.29 -30.46 9.03
C MET A 92 -14.81 -30.49 9.27
N ILE A 93 -15.49 -29.34 9.18
CA ILE A 93 -16.94 -29.24 9.36
C ILE A 93 -17.72 -29.78 8.15
N THR A 94 -17.27 -29.49 6.93
CA THR A 94 -17.91 -29.94 5.69
C THR A 94 -17.64 -31.42 5.38
N GLY A 95 -16.84 -32.10 6.21
CA GLY A 95 -16.50 -33.52 6.05
C GLY A 95 -15.48 -33.81 4.94
N MET A 96 -14.81 -32.79 4.40
CA MET A 96 -13.77 -32.96 3.38
C MET A 96 -12.46 -33.52 3.96
N ILE A 97 -12.25 -33.37 5.28
CA ILE A 97 -11.16 -34.01 6.02
C ILE A 97 -11.76 -34.92 7.09
N ALA A 98 -11.32 -36.18 7.12
CA ALA A 98 -11.88 -37.22 7.99
C ALA A 98 -11.58 -37.03 9.49
N ALA A 99 -10.53 -36.29 9.83
CA ALA A 99 -10.15 -36.00 11.20
C ALA A 99 -10.77 -34.67 11.65
N ASN A 100 -11.82 -34.72 12.48
CA ASN A 100 -12.35 -33.55 13.18
C ASN A 100 -12.21 -33.73 14.71
N PRO A 101 -11.04 -33.40 15.29
CA PRO A 101 -10.84 -33.47 16.75
C PRO A 101 -11.71 -32.45 17.51
N PHE A 102 -12.34 -31.51 16.80
CA PHE A 102 -13.17 -30.45 17.38
C PHE A 102 -14.66 -30.63 17.06
N VAL A 103 -15.12 -31.87 16.86
CA VAL A 103 -16.54 -32.18 16.59
C VAL A 103 -17.50 -31.54 17.60
N VAL A 104 -17.06 -31.37 18.85
CA VAL A 104 -17.83 -30.74 19.95
C VAL A 104 -17.98 -29.23 19.76
N ALA A 105 -17.06 -28.55 19.07
CA ALA A 105 -17.09 -27.12 18.85
C ALA A 105 -18.11 -26.68 17.78
N GLY A 106 -18.57 -27.61 16.94
CA GLY A 106 -19.63 -27.37 15.96
C GLY A 106 -19.30 -26.33 14.89
N ASN A 107 -20.34 -25.73 14.30
CA ASN A 107 -20.24 -24.75 13.21
C ASN A 107 -20.81 -23.37 13.63
N PRO A 108 -20.18 -22.65 14.58
CA PRO A 108 -20.74 -21.41 15.12
C PRO A 108 -20.72 -20.25 14.11
N LEU A 109 -19.99 -20.36 13.00
CA LEU A 109 -19.91 -19.35 11.93
C LEU A 109 -20.80 -19.69 10.72
N ASP A 110 -21.59 -20.77 10.81
CA ASP A 110 -22.42 -21.27 9.70
C ASP A 110 -21.61 -21.45 8.40
N LEU A 111 -20.40 -22.02 8.51
CA LEU A 111 -19.50 -22.25 7.39
C LEU A 111 -20.10 -23.27 6.43
N THR A 112 -20.30 -22.84 5.18
CA THR A 112 -20.71 -23.70 4.07
C THR A 112 -19.54 -24.03 3.14
N THR A 113 -19.73 -24.99 2.23
CA THR A 113 -18.72 -25.30 1.22
C THR A 113 -18.32 -24.08 0.36
N PRO A 114 -19.26 -23.26 -0.15
CA PRO A 114 -18.91 -21.99 -0.80
C PRO A 114 -18.08 -21.05 0.07
N ASP A 115 -18.45 -20.87 1.35
CA ASP A 115 -17.68 -20.01 2.25
C ASP A 115 -16.26 -20.53 2.41
N ASN A 116 -16.10 -21.84 2.52
CA ASN A 116 -14.79 -22.45 2.68
C ASN A 116 -13.85 -22.08 1.51
N TRP A 117 -14.33 -22.15 0.27
CA TRP A 117 -13.55 -21.71 -0.89
C TRP A 117 -13.24 -20.20 -0.87
N LEU A 118 -14.19 -19.39 -0.41
CA LEU A 118 -13.95 -17.96 -0.22
C LEU A 118 -12.84 -17.70 0.82
N HIS A 119 -12.83 -18.43 1.94
CA HIS A 119 -11.77 -18.34 2.95
C HIS A 119 -10.40 -18.67 2.39
N LEU A 120 -10.30 -19.71 1.54
CA LEU A 120 -9.05 -20.02 0.84
C LEU A 120 -8.59 -18.85 -0.05
N GLY A 121 -9.50 -18.27 -0.83
CA GLY A 121 -9.21 -17.11 -1.67
C GLY A 121 -8.70 -15.91 -0.87
N ILE A 122 -9.33 -15.62 0.28
CA ILE A 122 -8.93 -14.55 1.20
C ILE A 122 -7.55 -14.85 1.80
N ALA A 123 -7.28 -16.09 2.19
CA ALA A 123 -5.97 -16.46 2.74
C ALA A 123 -4.86 -16.23 1.71
N VAL A 124 -5.07 -16.66 0.47
CA VAL A 124 -4.12 -16.42 -0.64
C VAL A 124 -3.93 -14.92 -0.89
N LEU A 125 -5.02 -14.13 -0.90
CA LEU A 125 -4.92 -12.68 -1.03
C LEU A 125 -4.11 -12.04 0.12
N GLY A 126 -4.34 -12.50 1.35
CA GLY A 126 -3.56 -12.09 2.52
C GLY A 126 -2.07 -12.37 2.35
N LEU A 127 -1.71 -13.54 1.83
CA LEU A 127 -0.33 -13.91 1.55
C LEU A 127 0.29 -13.00 0.47
N VAL A 128 -0.45 -12.66 -0.59
CA VAL A 128 -0.01 -11.71 -1.62
C VAL A 128 0.26 -10.33 -1.02
N ILE A 129 -0.62 -9.84 -0.14
CA ILE A 129 -0.44 -8.55 0.56
C ILE A 129 0.77 -8.58 1.49
N ALA A 130 0.95 -9.68 2.23
CA ALA A 130 2.07 -9.86 3.16
C ALA A 130 3.42 -9.83 2.42
N MET A 131 3.48 -10.44 1.25
CA MET A 131 4.68 -10.56 0.42
C MET A 131 4.91 -9.35 -0.51
N ALA A 132 4.00 -8.37 -0.53
CA ALA A 132 4.11 -7.23 -1.43
C ALA A 132 5.40 -6.40 -1.18
N PRO A 133 6.13 -6.00 -2.23
CA PRO A 133 7.36 -5.22 -2.10
C PRO A 133 7.11 -3.85 -1.46
N ALA A 134 7.96 -3.47 -0.51
CA ALA A 134 8.02 -2.10 0.00
C ALA A 134 8.84 -1.33 -1.02
N ARG A 135 8.28 -0.28 -1.62
CA ARG A 135 9.05 0.60 -2.51
C ARG A 135 10.29 1.08 -1.74
N ARG A 136 11.47 0.60 -2.14
CA ARG A 136 12.74 1.12 -1.64
C ARG A 136 12.85 2.53 -2.19
N LYS A 137 12.82 3.55 -1.33
CA LYS A 137 13.30 4.88 -1.74
C LYS A 137 14.75 4.65 -2.17
N VAL A 138 15.02 4.81 -3.46
CA VAL A 138 16.39 5.00 -3.93
C VAL A 138 16.84 6.26 -3.22
N ARG A 139 17.64 6.13 -2.16
CA ARG A 139 18.50 7.24 -1.75
C ARG A 139 19.38 7.43 -2.97
N LEU A 140 19.06 8.43 -3.79
CA LEU A 140 20.11 9.03 -4.58
C LEU A 140 21.18 9.39 -3.54
N PRO A 141 22.45 8.99 -3.74
CA PRO A 141 23.52 9.62 -2.98
C PRO A 141 23.21 11.11 -3.09
N GLU A 142 22.93 11.75 -1.95
CA GLU A 142 23.19 13.17 -1.88
C GLU A 142 24.62 13.23 -2.39
N GLU A 143 24.80 13.78 -3.59
CA GLU A 143 26.14 14.12 -4.04
C GLU A 143 26.74 14.82 -2.82
N ASP A 144 27.83 14.26 -2.29
CA ASP A 144 28.58 14.87 -1.20
C ASP A 144 29.06 16.20 -1.76
N VAL A 145 28.18 17.20 -1.81
CA VAL A 145 28.51 18.60 -2.03
C VAL A 145 29.13 18.97 -0.70
N GLU A 146 30.38 18.53 -0.56
CA GLU A 146 31.30 19.03 0.42
C GLU A 146 31.13 20.55 0.39
N PRO A 147 30.68 21.18 1.49
CA PRO A 147 30.37 22.59 1.48
C PRO A 147 31.63 23.29 1.00
N ILE A 148 31.55 23.97 -0.15
CA ILE A 148 32.65 24.75 -0.71
C ILE A 148 33.16 25.60 0.44
N THR A 149 34.34 25.24 0.96
CA THR A 149 34.90 25.97 2.09
C THR A 149 35.21 27.38 1.62
N ALA A 150 35.18 28.36 2.54
CA ALA A 150 35.46 29.75 2.17
C ALA A 150 36.77 29.91 1.38
N ASP A 151 37.73 29.01 1.60
CA ASP A 151 39.02 28.92 0.91
C ASP A 151 38.88 28.48 -0.57
N GLN A 152 38.01 27.51 -0.87
CA GLN A 152 37.74 27.06 -2.25
C GLN A 152 36.90 28.07 -3.03
N ALA A 153 35.99 28.79 -2.34
CA ALA A 153 35.26 29.89 -2.94
C ALA A 153 36.20 31.06 -3.29
N GLN A 154 37.19 31.35 -2.45
CA GLN A 154 38.21 32.38 -2.73
C GLN A 154 39.14 31.96 -3.87
N THR A 155 39.64 30.72 -3.87
CA THR A 155 40.51 30.21 -4.93
C THR A 155 39.83 30.26 -6.30
N SER A 156 38.57 29.81 -6.41
CA SER A 156 37.83 29.86 -7.67
C SER A 156 37.42 31.27 -8.11
N MET A 157 37.34 32.23 -7.18
CA MET A 157 37.14 33.65 -7.50
C MET A 157 38.44 34.29 -8.01
N ILE A 158 39.59 33.96 -7.42
CA ILE A 158 40.90 34.46 -7.85
C ILE A 158 41.23 33.95 -9.26
N GLU A 159 41.03 32.65 -9.52
CA GLU A 159 41.27 32.06 -10.84
C GLU A 159 40.39 32.71 -11.93
N ARG A 160 39.11 32.99 -11.61
CA ARG A 160 38.19 33.70 -12.52
C ARG A 160 38.60 35.15 -12.78
N VAL A 161 39.16 35.84 -11.79
CA VAL A 161 39.65 37.22 -11.95
C VAL A 161 40.92 37.26 -12.79
N GLU A 162 41.83 36.30 -12.61
CA GLU A 162 43.04 36.18 -13.43
C GLU A 162 42.71 35.88 -14.90
N ASP A 163 41.73 35.02 -15.17
CA ASP A 163 41.23 34.74 -16.52
C ASP A 163 40.62 35.98 -17.20
N ASP A 164 39.84 36.77 -16.47
CA ASP A 164 39.23 38.00 -16.97
C ASP A 164 40.26 39.13 -17.20
N GLU A 165 41.30 39.23 -16.37
CA GLU A 165 42.41 40.17 -16.59
C GLU A 165 43.26 39.77 -17.80
N HIS A 166 43.52 38.47 -18.00
CA HIS A 166 44.19 37.97 -19.22
C HIS A 166 43.35 38.23 -20.48
N ALA A 167 42.03 38.10 -20.40
CA ALA A 167 41.12 38.41 -21.51
C ALA A 167 40.97 39.93 -21.78
N GLY A 168 41.11 40.75 -20.74
CA GLY A 168 41.01 42.21 -20.81
C GLY A 168 42.20 42.90 -21.50
N SER A 169 43.40 42.31 -21.44
CA SER A 169 44.61 42.90 -22.01
C SER A 169 44.68 42.85 -23.55
N THR A 170 43.83 42.08 -24.24
CA THR A 170 43.90 41.93 -25.72
C THR A 170 42.88 42.81 -26.48
N ARG A 171 42.06 43.62 -25.81
CA ARG A 171 41.13 44.55 -26.48
C ARG A 171 41.71 45.96 -26.58
N GLU A 172 42.74 46.10 -27.42
CA GLU A 172 43.18 47.41 -27.91
C GLU A 172 42.14 47.97 -28.92
N ILE A 173 41.84 49.25 -28.75
CA ILE A 173 40.75 50.01 -29.35
C ILE A 173 40.98 50.21 -30.86
N GLN A 174 40.13 49.65 -31.73
CA GLN A 174 40.08 50.09 -33.14
C GLN A 174 39.22 51.36 -33.27
N PRO A 175 39.73 52.47 -33.84
CA PRO A 175 38.98 53.71 -33.99
C PRO A 175 37.89 53.57 -35.06
N ARG A 176 36.66 53.94 -34.68
CA ARG A 176 35.48 53.97 -35.56
C ARG A 176 35.61 55.14 -36.56
N GLU A 177 35.92 54.82 -37.81
CA GLU A 177 35.99 55.79 -38.92
C GLU A 177 34.62 56.43 -39.17
N LYS A 178 34.53 57.76 -39.04
CA LYS A 178 33.34 58.57 -39.34
C LYS A 178 33.21 58.75 -40.85
N ARG A 179 32.23 58.10 -41.48
CA ARG A 179 31.79 58.43 -42.86
C ARG A 179 30.64 59.44 -42.78
N GLY A 180 30.87 60.64 -43.31
CA GLY A 180 29.91 61.75 -43.32
C GLY A 180 28.74 61.57 -44.30
N PRO A 181 27.70 62.43 -44.21
CA PRO A 181 26.48 62.31 -45.01
C PRO A 181 26.64 63.01 -46.37
N GLY A 182 26.45 62.27 -47.47
CA GLY A 182 26.39 62.80 -48.83
C GLY A 182 24.97 62.68 -49.39
N LEU A 183 24.30 63.83 -49.48
CA LEU A 183 23.02 64.06 -50.17
C LEU A 183 23.24 64.27 -51.68
N ALA A 184 22.24 63.86 -52.47
CA ALA A 184 21.87 64.32 -53.83
C ALA A 184 22.94 64.19 -54.95
N HIS A 185 22.65 63.70 -56.15
CA HIS A 185 21.54 63.96 -57.06
C HIS A 185 21.37 62.81 -58.06
#